data_AF-A0A5S9MJZ7-F1
#
_entry.id   AF-A0A5S9MJZ7-F1
#
_cell.length_a   1.000
_cell.length_b   1.000
_cell.length_c   1.000
_cell.angle_alpha   90.00
_cell.angle_beta   90.00
_cell.angle_gamma   90.00
#
_symmetry.space_group_name_H-M   'P 1'
#
loop_
_entity.id
_entity.type
_entity.pdbx_description
1 polymer ?
#
loop_
_entity_poly.entity_id
_entity_poly.type
_entity_poly.pdbx_seq_one_letter_code
_entity_poly.pdbx_strand_id
1 'polypeptide(L)'
;MPQEFIDLTQHIVQYAEKRLNSTLNSGVYFTLMDHLNFAVERHKKNINITNRVYWEIKNYYTEEFEVGNYALELVNDTLGIQLPKKKKLLSPFT
;
A
#
# COMPACT_ATOMS: atom_id res chain seq x y z
N MET A 1 -11.11 6.53 13.90
CA MET A 1 -10.08 6.59 12.84
C MET A 1 -10.03 8.03 12.33
N PRO A 2 -8.84 8.60 12.05
CA PRO A 2 -8.72 9.93 11.46
C PRO A 2 -9.39 10.00 10.07
N GLN A 3 -9.99 11.14 9.73
CA GLN A 3 -10.68 11.36 8.44
C GLN A 3 -9.76 11.09 7.24
N GLU A 4 -8.48 11.45 7.36
CA GLU A 4 -7.45 11.26 6.33
C GLU A 4 -7.37 9.81 5.82
N PHE A 5 -7.54 8.81 6.71
CA PHE A 5 -7.49 7.40 6.32
C PHE A 5 -8.72 6.96 5.53
N ILE A 6 -9.88 7.56 5.79
CA ILE A 6 -11.12 7.29 5.06
C ILE A 6 -10.95 7.81 3.63
N ASP A 7 -10.52 9.06 3.50
CA ASP A 7 -10.33 9.73 2.20
C ASP A 7 -9.24 9.04 1.37
N LEU A 8 -8.11 8.67 1.99
CA LEU A 8 -7.05 7.88 1.37
C LEU A 8 -7.58 6.55 0.84
N THR A 9 -8.31 5.81 1.67
CA THR A 9 -8.87 4.51 1.29
C THR A 9 -9.80 4.67 0.09
N GLN A 10 -10.70 5.65 0.12
CA GLN A 10 -11.62 5.91 -0.98
C GLN A 10 -10.88 6.23 -2.28
N HIS A 11 -9.90 7.13 -2.25
CA HIS A 11 -9.12 7.47 -3.43
C HIS A 11 -8.33 6.29 -4.00
N ILE A 12 -7.73 5.47 -3.14
CA ILE A 12 -6.96 4.29 -3.56
C ILE A 12 -7.89 3.25 -4.18
N VAL A 13 -9.04 2.96 -3.57
CA VAL A 13 -10.00 1.99 -4.11
C VAL A 13 -10.54 2.46 -5.45
N GLN A 14 -10.95 3.73 -5.58
CA GLN A 14 -11.43 4.28 -6.84
C GLN A 14 -10.37 4.23 -7.95
N TYR A 15 -9.11 4.55 -7.61
CA TYR A 15 -8.00 4.42 -8.54
C TYR A 15 -7.80 2.97 -8.96
N ALA A 16 -7.82 2.03 -8.01
CA ALA A 16 -7.67 0.61 -8.26
C ALA A 16 -8.77 0.07 -9.18
N GLU A 17 -10.03 0.38 -8.91
CA GLU A 17 -11.17 -0.03 -9.73
C GLU A 17 -11.05 0.46 -11.18
N LYS A 18 -10.65 1.73 -11.35
CA LYS A 18 -10.41 2.31 -12.67
C LYS A 18 -9.23 1.66 -13.39
N ARG A 19 -8.13 1.41 -12.68
CA ARG A 19 -6.89 0.86 -13.26
C ARG A 19 -7.05 -0.61 -13.63
N LEU A 20 -7.73 -1.38 -12.79
CA LEU A 20 -7.98 -2.82 -12.95
C LEU A 20 -9.21 -3.11 -13.81
N ASN A 21 -9.96 -2.07 -14.20
CA ASN A 21 -11.23 -2.17 -14.94
C ASN A 21 -12.19 -3.19 -14.28
N SER A 22 -12.34 -3.08 -12.96
CA SER A 22 -13.08 -4.04 -12.14
C SER A 22 -13.74 -3.34 -10.96
N THR A 23 -14.83 -3.90 -10.46
CA THR A 23 -15.46 -3.47 -9.20
C THR A 23 -14.87 -4.28 -8.06
N LEU A 24 -14.35 -3.59 -7.05
CA LEU A 24 -13.82 -4.24 -5.85
C LEU A 24 -14.94 -4.49 -4.85
N ASN A 25 -14.82 -5.55 -4.07
CA ASN A 25 -15.78 -5.86 -3.02
C ASN A 25 -15.76 -4.76 -1.95
N SER A 26 -16.92 -4.40 -1.39
CA SER A 26 -17.04 -3.38 -0.35
C SER A 26 -16.19 -3.66 0.90
N GLY A 27 -15.88 -4.93 1.20
CA GLY A 27 -14.95 -5.32 2.27
C GLY A 27 -13.53 -4.79 2.08
N VAL A 28 -13.10 -4.50 0.84
CA VAL A 28 -11.78 -3.94 0.55
C VAL A 28 -11.57 -2.59 1.24
N TYR A 29 -12.61 -1.77 1.38
CA TYR A 29 -12.51 -0.48 2.08
C TYR A 29 -12.07 -0.69 3.53
N PHE A 30 -12.71 -1.61 4.24
CA PHE A 30 -12.38 -1.90 5.63
C PHE A 30 -10.96 -2.47 5.77
N THR A 31 -10.64 -3.49 4.96
CA THR A 31 -9.33 -4.16 5.01
C THR A 31 -8.18 -3.23 4.63
N LEU A 32 -8.34 -2.40 3.59
CA LEU A 32 -7.32 -1.46 3.17
C LEU A 32 -7.11 -0.36 4.22
N MET A 33 -8.19 0.20 4.76
CA MET A 33 -8.10 1.24 5.79
C MET A 33 -7.35 0.73 7.02
N ASP A 34 -7.65 -0.49 7.48
CA ASP A 34 -6.93 -1.11 8.60
C ASP A 34 -5.45 -1.36 8.26
N HIS A 35 -5.14 -1.84 7.05
CA HIS A 35 -3.77 -2.01 6.59
C HIS A 35 -2.97 -0.69 6.53
N LEU A 36 -3.59 0.40 6.07
CA LEU A 36 -2.96 1.72 6.04
C LEU A 36 -2.66 2.20 7.46
N ASN A 37 -3.66 2.14 8.35
CA ASN A 37 -3.49 2.52 9.76
C ASN A 37 -2.36 1.71 10.41
N PHE A 38 -2.34 0.39 10.21
CA PHE A 38 -1.30 -0.48 10.74
C PHE A 38 0.09 -0.22 10.12
N ALA A 39 0.17 0.13 8.84
CA ALA A 39 1.43 0.50 8.20
C ALA A 39 2.01 1.79 8.79
N VAL A 40 1.18 2.82 8.98
CA VAL A 40 1.58 4.10 9.55
C VAL A 40 1.99 3.95 11.02
N GLU A 41 1.21 3.24 11.82
CA GLU A 41 1.53 3.02 13.24
C GLU A 41 2.82 2.22 13.44
N ARG A 42 3.10 1.24 12.57
CA ARG A 42 4.37 0.52 12.59
C ARG A 42 5.54 1.41 12.20
N HIS A 43 5.37 2.27 11.20
CA HIS A 43 6.40 3.20 10.77
C HIS A 43 6.77 4.18 11.88
N LYS A 44 5.77 4.75 12.57
CA LYS A 44 6.00 5.59 13.76
C LYS A 44 6.78 4.87 14.87
N LYS A 45 6.60 3.55 14.98
CA LYS A 45 7.32 2.68 15.93
C LYS A 45 8.68 2.19 15.42
N ASN A 46 9.14 2.62 14.25
CA ASN A 46 10.37 2.16 13.59
C ASN A 46 10.44 0.63 13.40
N ILE A 47 9.28 -0.02 13.19
CA ILE A 47 9.21 -1.47 12.97
C ILE A 47 9.38 -1.77 11.47
N ASN A 48 10.47 -2.45 11.10
CA ASN A 48 10.80 -2.75 9.71
C ASN A 48 10.21 -4.09 9.21
N ILE A 49 9.37 -3.96 8.18
CA ILE A 49 8.68 -4.97 7.37
C ILE A 49 9.52 -5.68 6.29
N THR A 50 9.88 -6.97 6.36
CA THR A 50 10.34 -7.67 5.14
C THR A 50 9.15 -8.15 4.28
N ASN A 51 9.11 -7.73 3.01
CA ASN A 51 8.08 -8.20 2.07
C ASN A 51 8.50 -9.54 1.43
N ARG A 52 7.93 -10.64 1.91
CA ARG A 52 8.25 -12.00 1.45
C ARG A 52 7.68 -12.37 0.07
N VAL A 53 6.70 -11.61 -0.44
CA VAL A 53 5.99 -11.91 -1.70
C VAL A 53 6.16 -10.80 -2.75
N TYR A 54 7.19 -9.96 -2.60
CA TYR A 54 7.40 -8.81 -3.48
C TYR A 54 7.54 -9.20 -4.95
N TRP A 55 8.32 -10.25 -5.22
CA TRP A 55 8.65 -10.66 -6.58
C TRP A 55 7.45 -11.25 -7.30
N GLU A 56 6.66 -12.05 -6.59
CA GLU A 56 5.46 -12.68 -7.11
C GLU A 56 4.43 -11.61 -7.47
N ILE A 57 4.18 -10.64 -6.57
CA ILE A 57 3.25 -9.54 -6.85
C ILE A 57 3.77 -8.70 -8.03
N LYS A 58 5.05 -8.34 -8.02
CA LYS A 58 5.63 -7.51 -9.09
C LYS A 58 5.57 -8.17 -10.47
N ASN A 59 5.79 -9.49 -10.56
CA ASN A 59 5.91 -10.18 -11.84
C ASN A 59 4.58 -10.76 -12.35
N TYR A 60 3.70 -11.21 -11.46
CA TYR A 60 2.44 -11.84 -11.84
C TYR A 60 1.24 -10.91 -11.75
N TYR A 61 1.31 -9.88 -10.89
CA TYR A 61 0.22 -8.94 -10.59
C TYR A 61 0.68 -7.50 -10.81
N THR A 62 1.19 -7.22 -12.03
CA THR A 62 1.83 -5.95 -12.37
C THR A 62 0.89 -4.76 -12.16
N GLU A 63 -0.38 -4.88 -12.53
CA GLU A 63 -1.35 -3.79 -12.38
C GLU A 63 -1.65 -3.50 -10.90
N GLU A 64 -1.84 -4.54 -10.09
CA GLU A 64 -2.03 -4.42 -8.64
C GLU A 64 -0.76 -3.89 -7.95
N PHE A 65 0.42 -4.24 -8.46
CA PHE A 65 1.68 -3.71 -7.99
C PHE A 65 1.76 -2.18 -8.21
N GLU A 66 1.36 -1.70 -9.37
CA GLU A 66 1.33 -0.26 -9.67
C GLU A 66 0.26 0.48 -8.85
N VAL A 67 -0.90 -0.13 -8.61
CA VAL A 67 -1.89 0.38 -7.64
C VAL A 67 -1.27 0.51 -6.24
N GLY A 68 -0.49 -0.49 -5.81
CA GLY A 68 0.23 -0.44 -4.54
C GLY A 68 1.29 0.67 -4.47
N ASN A 69 2.01 0.92 -5.56
CA ASN A 69 2.97 2.03 -5.64
C ASN A 69 2.27 3.38 -5.56
N TYR A 70 1.18 3.55 -6.32
CA TYR A 70 0.35 4.75 -6.27
C TYR A 70 -0.18 5.00 -4.85
N ALA A 71 -0.73 3.96 -4.21
CA ALA A 71 -1.24 4.06 -2.85
C ALA A 71 -0.17 4.51 -1.85
N LEU A 72 1.05 3.99 -1.99
CA LEU A 72 2.18 4.36 -1.14
C LEU A 72 2.57 5.83 -1.31
N GLU A 73 2.65 6.31 -2.55
CA GLU A 73 2.99 7.70 -2.85
C GLU A 73 1.91 8.64 -2.30
N LEU A 74 0.63 8.34 -2.54
CA LEU A 74 -0.48 9.12 -2.02
C LEU A 74 -0.47 9.19 -0.48
N VAL A 75 -0.20 8.08 0.21
CA VAL A 75 -0.13 8.05 1.68
C VAL A 75 1.03 8.89 2.21
N ASN A 76 2.21 8.79 1.58
CA ASN A 76 3.37 9.57 1.97
C ASN A 76 3.11 11.08 1.81
N ASP A 77 2.52 11.47 0.68
CA ASP A 77 2.20 12.87 0.40
C ASP A 77 1.13 13.42 1.34
N THR A 78 0.07 12.64 1.58
CA THR A 78 -1.06 13.08 2.42
C THR A 78 -0.69 13.20 3.89
N LEU A 79 0.12 12.28 4.41
CA LEU A 79 0.48 12.24 5.83
C LEU A 79 1.83 12.88 6.15
N GLY A 80 2.58 13.34 5.14
CA GLY A 80 3.92 13.89 5.32
C GLY A 80 4.93 12.90 5.92
N ILE A 81 4.79 11.61 5.57
CA ILE A 81 5.67 10.52 6.05
C ILE A 81 6.43 9.88 4.90
N GLN A 82 7.44 9.08 5.23
CA GLN A 82 8.23 8.35 4.25
C GLN A 82 8.17 6.85 4.52
N LEU A 83 7.02 6.24 4.22
CA LEU A 83 6.90 4.79 4.21
C LEU A 83 7.87 4.22 3.16
N PRO A 84 8.65 3.18 3.50
CA PRO A 84 9.60 2.60 2.57
C PRO A 84 8.85 1.96 1.40
N LYS A 85 9.25 2.30 0.17
CA LYS A 85 8.93 1.45 -0.99
C LYS A 85 9.34 0.03 -0.61
N LYS A 86 8.45 -0.95 -0.80
CA LYS A 86 8.74 -2.35 -0.48
C LYS A 86 9.89 -2.83 -1.37
N LYS A 87 11.12 -2.51 -1.01
CA LYS A 87 12.34 -2.86 -1.74
C LYS A 87 12.95 -4.05 -1.02
N LYS A 88 13.21 -5.10 -1.79
CA LYS A 88 13.95 -6.31 -1.41
C LYS A 88 15.14 -5.99 -0.49
N LEU A 89 15.12 -6.50 0.75
CA LEU A 89 16.33 -6.81 1.52
C LEU A 89 16.76 -8.23 1.12
N LEU A 90 17.48 -8.34 0.00
CA LEU A 90 18.22 -9.54 -0.37
C LEU A 90 19.43 -9.08 -1.19
N SER A 91 20.52 -8.79 -0.49
CA SER A 91 21.85 -9.32 -0.81
C SER A 91 22.75 -9.19 0.43
N PRO A 92 23.36 -10.30 0.85
CA PRO A 92 24.82 -10.34 0.80
C PRO A 92 25.26 -11.65 0.14
N PHE A 93 25.13 -11.71 -1.18
CA PHE A 93 25.93 -12.59 -2.02
C PHE A 93 26.22 -11.84 -3.33
N THR A 94 27.03 -10.79 -3.18
CA THR A 94 28.12 -10.46 -4.12
C THR A 94 29.38 -11.04 -3.54
#